data_AF-A0AAE6V513-F1
#
_entry.id   AF-A0AAE6V513-F1
#
_cell.length_a   1.000
_cell.length_b   1.000
_cell.length_c   1.000
_cell.angle_alpha   90.00
_cell.angle_beta   90.00
_cell.angle_gamma   90.00
#
_symmetry.space_group_name_H-M   'P 1'
#
loop_
_entity.id
_entity.type
_entity.pdbx_description
1 polymer ?
#
loop_
_entity_poly.entity_id
_entity_poly.type
_entity_poly.pdbx_seq_one_letter_code
_entity_poly.pdbx_strand_id
1 'polypeptide(L)'
;MAKGSGGNAIPLQMFTDQDVLDAFFRLEIVAEPEAPVRKLYLRTYELTDADARIWHAKPESEWPLLASITPNQILMRPIHVNPHAQRYLSPKNGRFTTVIYMAEVGTELPNDAAKATSLIEMQLPWKIFDSPDRGLGLHGDLDQVWQGLSRIPNATTLVVSRNPDQYADDRVVSVGEEELDKLRRGFNRVRTNGRKLIRQSQQGLVHDGVLNRIDPERFPRIVRVTTPLVEIRREGSRQAANRARIERRSNVQTVRRQLDELVTEAPRELMLLHAEIERVTLAKMIEAFREKLAGKLTESVWQTFFEMNKFVLSMAFARPVELAHTQFHAKGSTLTGSGAQIGDFLFKERGHALAIVEIKTPETILLRTKAYRGQEVFGPTSDLSGAMTQVLFQQNELKQRWVHHRHDTPGLQQSGADVIKCVVVAGTLPTDPIQLRSFEVFRNACKDVDIVTFDELLAKLEFLEKHLNPEPEQDLF
;
A
#
# COMPACT_ATOMS: atom_id res chain seq x y z
N MET A 1 -36.75 -91.07 14.05
CA MET A 1 -36.39 -90.76 12.65
C MET A 1 -36.75 -89.31 12.38
N ALA A 2 -35.93 -88.65 11.54
CA ALA A 2 -36.03 -87.30 10.98
C ALA A 2 -35.71 -86.08 11.89
N LYS A 3 -34.45 -85.65 11.77
CA LYS A 3 -33.87 -84.32 12.04
C LYS A 3 -34.11 -83.39 10.84
N GLY A 4 -34.00 -82.07 11.07
CA GLY A 4 -33.56 -81.04 10.10
C GLY A 4 -34.71 -80.28 9.42
N SER A 5 -34.70 -78.95 9.29
CA SER A 5 -33.57 -78.06 9.01
C SER A 5 -33.51 -76.83 9.93
N GLY A 6 -32.38 -76.64 10.59
CA GLY A 6 -32.01 -75.34 11.19
C GLY A 6 -31.62 -74.36 10.10
N GLY A 7 -32.17 -73.15 10.17
CA GLY A 7 -31.57 -71.98 9.53
C GLY A 7 -30.29 -71.65 10.29
N ASN A 8 -29.14 -71.89 9.66
CA ASN A 8 -27.85 -71.41 10.15
C ASN A 8 -27.89 -69.88 10.20
N ALA A 9 -28.08 -69.30 11.38
CA ALA A 9 -27.62 -67.95 11.66
C ALA A 9 -26.09 -68.01 11.62
N ILE A 10 -25.50 -67.45 10.58
CA ILE A 10 -24.05 -67.26 10.48
C ILE A 10 -23.63 -66.47 11.74
N PRO A 11 -22.63 -66.91 12.51
CA PRO A 11 -22.15 -66.13 13.65
C PRO A 11 -21.70 -64.76 13.13
N LEU A 12 -22.32 -63.68 13.64
CA LEU A 12 -21.87 -62.33 13.34
C LEU A 12 -20.41 -62.22 13.81
N GLN A 13 -19.51 -61.90 12.89
CA GLN A 13 -18.09 -61.74 13.18
C GLN A 13 -17.92 -60.58 14.17
N MET A 14 -17.33 -60.87 15.34
CA MET A 14 -17.03 -59.88 16.37
C MET A 14 -15.71 -59.17 16.06
N PHE A 15 -15.68 -57.85 16.25
CA PHE A 15 -14.51 -57.00 16.04
C PHE A 15 -14.13 -56.25 17.33
N THR A 16 -12.83 -56.09 17.56
CA THR A 16 -12.30 -55.28 18.68
C THR A 16 -12.21 -53.80 18.31
N ASP A 17 -11.97 -52.94 19.31
CA ASP A 17 -11.73 -51.50 19.11
C ASP A 17 -10.61 -51.21 18.09
N GLN A 18 -9.58 -52.07 17.99
CA GLN A 18 -8.50 -51.87 17.03
C GLN A 18 -8.90 -52.31 15.63
N ASP A 19 -9.64 -53.42 15.49
CA ASP A 19 -10.02 -53.97 14.18
C ASP A 19 -10.97 -53.04 13.41
N VAL A 20 -11.80 -52.26 14.13
CA VAL A 20 -12.75 -51.34 13.51
C VAL A 20 -12.13 -50.06 12.96
N LEU A 21 -10.86 -49.80 13.28
CA LEU A 21 -10.09 -48.69 12.71
C LEU A 21 -9.53 -49.02 11.31
N ASP A 22 -9.42 -50.30 10.97
CA ASP A 22 -8.96 -50.74 9.67
C ASP A 22 -10.09 -50.62 8.63
N ALA A 23 -9.79 -49.94 7.53
CA ALA A 23 -10.75 -49.70 6.46
C ALA A 23 -10.84 -50.90 5.51
N PHE A 24 -12.06 -51.37 5.28
CA PHE A 24 -12.35 -52.44 4.32
C PHE A 24 -13.32 -51.94 3.26
N PHE A 25 -13.02 -52.26 2.00
CA PHE A 25 -13.75 -51.73 0.86
C PHE A 25 -14.31 -52.85 -0.02
N ARG A 26 -15.48 -52.59 -0.62
CA ARG A 26 -16.05 -53.40 -1.69
C ARG A 26 -16.18 -52.56 -2.95
N LEU A 27 -15.83 -53.13 -4.08
CA LEU A 27 -16.04 -52.51 -5.39
C LEU A 27 -17.24 -53.16 -6.09
N GLU A 28 -18.19 -52.35 -6.51
CA GLU A 28 -19.27 -52.76 -7.41
C GLU A 28 -18.98 -52.24 -8.82
N ILE A 29 -19.01 -53.15 -9.80
CA ILE A 29 -18.76 -52.85 -11.21
C ILE A 29 -20.11 -52.67 -11.90
N VAL A 30 -20.41 -51.44 -12.32
CA VAL A 30 -21.63 -51.12 -13.07
C VAL A 30 -21.26 -50.93 -14.54
N ALA A 31 -21.74 -51.84 -15.39
CA ALA A 31 -21.52 -51.79 -16.83
C ALA A 31 -22.69 -51.05 -17.49
N GLU A 32 -22.53 -49.73 -17.68
CA GLU A 32 -23.40 -48.94 -18.56
C GLU A 32 -22.72 -48.82 -19.94
N PRO A 33 -23.45 -49.01 -21.06
CA PRO A 33 -22.87 -49.06 -22.41
C PRO A 33 -22.07 -47.81 -22.82
N GLU A 34 -22.38 -46.65 -22.25
CA GLU A 34 -21.80 -45.35 -22.62
C GLU A 34 -21.01 -44.68 -21.47
N ALA A 35 -21.07 -45.20 -20.24
CA ALA A 35 -20.43 -44.59 -19.07
C ALA A 35 -20.11 -45.63 -17.98
N PRO A 36 -19.02 -46.41 -18.10
CA PRO A 36 -18.70 -47.41 -17.10
C PRO A 36 -18.40 -46.72 -15.75
N VAL A 37 -19.04 -47.22 -14.68
CA VAL A 37 -18.89 -46.67 -13.32
C VAL A 37 -18.37 -47.75 -12.38
N ARG A 38 -17.43 -47.39 -11.50
CA ARG A 38 -17.00 -48.22 -10.38
C ARG A 38 -17.42 -47.56 -9.07
N LYS A 39 -18.22 -48.26 -8.27
CA LYS A 39 -18.75 -47.76 -7.00
C LYS A 39 -17.98 -48.40 -5.85
N LEU A 40 -17.30 -47.57 -5.05
CA LEU A 40 -16.51 -48.01 -3.90
C LEU A 40 -17.32 -47.80 -2.62
N TYR A 41 -17.59 -48.89 -1.90
CA TYR A 41 -18.31 -48.89 -0.63
C TYR A 41 -17.37 -49.16 0.53
N LEU A 42 -17.62 -48.54 1.67
CA LEU A 42 -16.83 -48.70 2.89
C LEU A 42 -17.59 -49.56 3.91
N ARG A 43 -16.93 -50.54 4.51
CA ARG A 43 -17.47 -51.30 5.65
C ARG A 43 -17.60 -50.39 6.86
N THR A 44 -18.75 -50.49 7.52
CA THR A 44 -19.05 -49.73 8.73
C THR A 44 -19.44 -50.66 9.86
N TYR A 45 -19.33 -50.18 11.09
CA TYR A 45 -19.52 -50.99 12.30
C TYR A 45 -20.52 -50.33 13.24
N GLU A 46 -21.16 -51.14 14.07
CA GLU A 46 -22.01 -50.69 15.15
C GLU A 46 -21.59 -51.32 16.48
N LEU A 47 -21.62 -50.51 17.53
CA LEU A 47 -21.30 -50.96 18.89
C LEU A 47 -22.54 -51.63 19.47
N THR A 48 -22.49 -52.95 19.64
CA THR A 48 -23.63 -53.74 20.13
C THR A 48 -23.55 -54.00 21.63
N ASP A 49 -22.34 -54.03 22.20
CA ASP A 49 -22.11 -54.15 23.64
C ASP A 49 -21.09 -53.08 24.08
N ALA A 50 -21.56 -52.10 24.84
CA ALA A 50 -20.75 -50.98 25.29
C ALA A 50 -19.78 -51.36 26.42
N ASP A 51 -20.14 -52.36 27.25
CA ASP A 51 -19.35 -52.79 28.41
C ASP A 51 -18.22 -53.72 27.97
N ALA A 52 -18.51 -54.63 27.03
CA ALA A 52 -17.50 -55.53 26.45
C ALA A 52 -16.74 -54.92 25.25
N ARG A 53 -17.14 -53.71 24.80
CA ARG A 53 -16.56 -53.00 23.63
C ARG A 53 -16.53 -53.86 22.36
N ILE A 54 -17.63 -54.61 22.14
CA ILE A 54 -17.77 -55.52 21.00
C ILE A 54 -18.49 -54.81 19.86
N TRP A 55 -17.86 -54.83 18.69
CA TRP A 55 -18.38 -54.25 17.46
C TRP A 55 -18.83 -55.33 16.48
N HIS A 56 -19.87 -55.03 15.72
CA HIS A 56 -20.31 -55.86 14.60
C HIS A 56 -20.28 -55.05 13.31
N ALA A 57 -19.86 -55.69 12.22
CA ALA A 57 -19.94 -55.09 10.90
C ALA A 57 -21.41 -54.97 10.47
N LYS A 58 -21.78 -53.80 9.96
CA LYS A 58 -23.08 -53.58 9.37
C LYS A 58 -23.27 -54.44 8.11
N PRO A 59 -24.51 -54.85 7.79
CA PRO A 59 -24.80 -55.59 6.57
C PRO A 59 -24.25 -54.88 5.33
N GLU A 60 -23.81 -55.66 4.35
CA GLU A 60 -23.24 -55.16 3.08
C GLU A 60 -24.19 -54.25 2.28
N SER A 61 -25.49 -54.32 2.53
CA SER A 61 -26.52 -53.43 1.97
C SER A 61 -26.53 -52.03 2.61
N GLU A 62 -25.97 -51.88 3.81
CA GLU A 62 -25.88 -50.61 4.55
C GLU A 62 -24.54 -49.91 4.38
N TRP A 63 -23.58 -50.52 3.67
CA TRP A 63 -22.28 -49.91 3.47
C TRP A 63 -22.45 -48.60 2.68
N PRO A 64 -21.98 -47.45 3.19
CA PRO A 64 -22.09 -46.19 2.48
C PRO A 64 -21.24 -46.21 1.21
N LEU A 65 -21.79 -45.62 0.15
CA LEU A 65 -21.08 -45.37 -1.09
C LEU A 65 -20.10 -44.22 -0.87
N LEU A 66 -18.80 -44.51 -0.89
CA LEU A 66 -17.75 -43.55 -0.62
C LEU A 66 -17.28 -42.83 -1.89
N ALA A 67 -17.13 -43.55 -3.00
CA ALA A 67 -16.73 -42.98 -4.28
C ALA A 67 -17.43 -43.63 -5.48
N SER A 68 -17.58 -42.87 -6.55
CA SER A 68 -17.97 -43.34 -7.88
C SER A 68 -16.93 -42.86 -8.89
N ILE A 69 -16.21 -43.81 -9.49
CA ILE A 69 -15.09 -43.56 -10.41
C ILE A 69 -15.61 -43.76 -11.83
N THR A 70 -15.40 -42.76 -12.68
CA THR A 70 -15.66 -42.82 -14.14
C THR A 70 -14.38 -42.41 -14.88
N PRO A 71 -14.31 -42.56 -16.21
CA PRO A 71 -13.09 -42.21 -16.97
C PRO A 71 -12.64 -40.74 -16.82
N ASN A 72 -13.57 -39.83 -16.49
CA ASN A 72 -13.32 -38.38 -16.51
C ASN A 72 -13.47 -37.69 -15.14
N GLN A 73 -13.89 -38.44 -14.10
CA GLN A 73 -14.09 -37.85 -12.77
C GLN A 73 -14.12 -38.90 -11.66
N ILE A 74 -13.82 -38.43 -10.45
CA ILE A 74 -14.01 -39.15 -9.20
C ILE A 74 -15.03 -38.38 -8.37
N LEU A 75 -16.23 -38.94 -8.23
CA LEU A 75 -17.26 -38.41 -7.35
C LEU A 75 -17.10 -39.03 -5.97
N MET A 76 -16.93 -38.19 -4.94
CA MET A 76 -16.75 -38.57 -3.55
C MET A 76 -17.98 -38.20 -2.73
N ARG A 77 -18.30 -39.00 -1.72
CA ARG A 77 -19.29 -38.72 -0.69
C ARG A 77 -18.61 -38.70 0.68
N PRO A 78 -18.03 -37.56 1.07
CA PRO A 78 -17.13 -37.52 2.21
C PRO A 78 -17.84 -37.74 3.54
N ILE A 79 -17.39 -38.72 4.32
CA ILE A 79 -17.96 -39.05 5.63
C ILE A 79 -16.86 -39.18 6.69
N HIS A 80 -17.21 -39.03 7.96
CA HIS A 80 -16.32 -39.41 9.04
C HIS A 80 -16.36 -40.92 9.27
N VAL A 81 -15.20 -41.56 9.25
CA VAL A 81 -15.08 -43.03 9.23
C VAL A 81 -14.59 -43.64 10.54
N ASN A 82 -14.22 -42.83 11.53
CA ASN A 82 -13.80 -43.33 12.85
C ASN A 82 -15.04 -43.70 13.70
N PRO A 83 -15.28 -44.99 14.01
CA PRO A 83 -16.46 -45.43 14.76
C PRO A 83 -16.52 -44.91 16.20
N HIS A 84 -15.38 -44.54 16.79
CA HIS A 84 -15.33 -43.98 18.15
C HIS A 84 -15.70 -42.49 18.21
N ALA A 85 -15.78 -41.81 17.07
CA ALA A 85 -16.09 -40.38 17.03
C ALA A 85 -17.61 -40.15 17.04
N GLN A 86 -18.09 -39.16 17.79
CA GLN A 86 -19.51 -38.77 17.81
C GLN A 86 -20.10 -38.42 16.44
N ARG A 87 -19.24 -38.02 15.50
CA ARG A 87 -19.58 -37.64 14.13
C ARG A 87 -19.52 -38.80 13.14
N TYR A 88 -19.35 -40.04 13.60
CA TYR A 88 -19.24 -41.21 12.74
C TYR A 88 -20.40 -41.27 11.72
N LEU A 89 -20.08 -41.53 10.45
CA LEU A 89 -20.97 -41.53 9.29
C LEU A 89 -21.61 -40.19 8.92
N SER A 90 -21.33 -39.10 9.63
CA SER A 90 -21.81 -37.78 9.25
C SER A 90 -20.97 -37.19 8.11
N PRO A 91 -21.53 -36.28 7.27
CA PRO A 91 -20.79 -35.60 6.22
C PRO A 91 -19.58 -34.83 6.75
N LYS A 92 -18.44 -34.96 6.08
CA LYS A 92 -17.17 -34.37 6.53
C LYS A 92 -16.99 -32.91 6.12
N ASN A 93 -17.50 -32.52 4.96
CA ASN A 93 -17.35 -31.16 4.41
C ASN A 93 -18.63 -30.31 4.59
N GLY A 94 -19.32 -30.50 5.72
CA GLY A 94 -20.54 -29.77 6.06
C GLY A 94 -21.69 -30.06 5.09
N ARG A 95 -22.24 -29.03 4.46
CA ARG A 95 -23.34 -29.17 3.49
C ARG A 95 -22.91 -29.77 2.15
N PHE A 96 -21.61 -29.80 1.88
CA PHE A 96 -21.06 -30.40 0.67
C PHE A 96 -20.98 -31.92 0.84
N THR A 97 -22.12 -32.59 0.70
CA THR A 97 -22.22 -34.05 0.80
C THR A 97 -21.63 -34.76 -0.42
N THR A 98 -21.43 -34.03 -1.52
CA THR A 98 -20.83 -34.52 -2.75
C THR A 98 -19.64 -33.64 -3.13
N VAL A 99 -18.49 -34.26 -3.37
CA VAL A 99 -17.28 -33.58 -3.86
C VAL A 99 -16.81 -34.31 -5.12
N ILE A 100 -16.72 -33.60 -6.24
CA ILE A 100 -16.33 -34.16 -7.53
C ILE A 100 -14.94 -33.64 -7.87
N TYR A 101 -14.01 -34.54 -8.15
CA TYR A 101 -12.72 -34.18 -8.73
C TYR A 101 -12.71 -34.55 -10.21
N MET A 102 -12.59 -33.54 -11.06
CA MET A 102 -12.52 -33.71 -12.51
C MET A 102 -11.08 -34.02 -12.90
N ALA A 103 -10.83 -35.26 -13.32
CA ALA A 103 -9.53 -35.72 -13.80
C ALA A 103 -9.70 -36.84 -14.82
N GLU A 104 -8.83 -36.85 -15.83
CA GLU A 104 -8.73 -37.98 -16.76
C GLU A 104 -8.16 -39.19 -16.01
N VAL A 105 -9.04 -40.04 -15.52
CA VAL A 105 -8.69 -41.28 -14.80
C VAL A 105 -8.14 -42.33 -15.77
N GLY A 106 -8.57 -42.29 -17.03
CA GLY A 106 -8.19 -43.21 -18.10
C GLY A 106 -9.29 -44.22 -18.46
N THR A 107 -9.06 -44.98 -19.52
CA THR A 107 -10.02 -45.99 -20.02
C THR A 107 -10.02 -47.29 -19.21
N GLU A 108 -8.92 -47.60 -18.52
CA GLU A 108 -8.79 -48.79 -17.67
C GLU A 108 -9.28 -48.52 -16.24
N LEU A 109 -10.58 -48.74 -16.00
CA LEU A 109 -11.17 -48.61 -14.67
C LEU A 109 -10.79 -49.80 -13.76
N PRO A 110 -10.66 -49.58 -12.44
CA PRO A 110 -10.25 -50.62 -11.50
C PRO A 110 -11.25 -51.78 -11.48
N ASN A 111 -10.73 -53.00 -11.31
CA ASN A 111 -11.51 -54.24 -11.26
C ASN A 111 -11.63 -54.86 -9.86
N ASP A 112 -10.91 -54.33 -8.87
CA ASP A 112 -10.99 -54.72 -7.47
C ASP A 112 -10.87 -53.50 -6.54
N ALA A 113 -11.27 -53.66 -5.28
CA ALA A 113 -11.33 -52.57 -4.31
C ALA A 113 -9.95 -51.98 -3.96
N ALA A 114 -8.90 -52.81 -3.93
CA ALA A 114 -7.54 -52.38 -3.61
C ALA A 114 -6.95 -51.49 -4.70
N LYS A 115 -7.14 -51.86 -5.97
CA LYS A 115 -6.76 -51.03 -7.12
C LYS A 115 -7.59 -49.75 -7.17
N ALA A 116 -8.88 -49.82 -6.83
CA ALA A 116 -9.71 -48.62 -6.76
C ALA A 116 -9.21 -47.63 -5.71
N THR A 117 -8.84 -48.09 -4.51
CA THR A 117 -8.26 -47.22 -3.48
C THR A 117 -6.93 -46.62 -3.91
N SER A 118 -6.01 -47.43 -4.46
CA SER A 118 -4.71 -46.93 -4.93
C SER A 118 -4.85 -45.95 -6.10
N LEU A 119 -5.79 -46.17 -7.01
CA LEU A 119 -6.07 -45.25 -8.11
C LEU A 119 -6.61 -43.92 -7.60
N ILE A 120 -7.54 -43.93 -6.63
CA ILE A 120 -8.05 -42.69 -6.03
C ILE A 120 -6.90 -41.91 -5.36
N GLU A 121 -6.05 -42.58 -4.57
CA GLU A 121 -4.92 -41.93 -3.89
C GLU A 121 -3.87 -41.36 -4.86
N MET A 122 -3.66 -42.02 -6.01
CA MET A 122 -2.73 -41.56 -7.04
C MET A 122 -3.28 -40.35 -7.82
N GLN A 123 -4.59 -40.35 -8.09
CA GLN A 123 -5.24 -39.32 -8.90
C GLN A 123 -5.59 -38.06 -8.10
N LEU A 124 -5.95 -38.21 -6.82
CA LEU A 124 -6.29 -37.07 -5.97
C LEU A 124 -5.03 -36.27 -5.58
N PRO A 125 -5.03 -34.94 -5.76
CA PRO A 125 -3.92 -34.09 -5.37
C PRO A 125 -3.58 -34.21 -3.88
N TRP A 126 -2.29 -34.45 -3.60
CA TRP A 126 -1.80 -34.67 -2.25
C TRP A 126 -2.11 -33.49 -1.32
N LYS A 127 -2.61 -33.80 -0.12
CA LYS A 127 -3.03 -32.82 0.93
C LYS A 127 -4.13 -31.84 0.51
N ILE A 128 -4.77 -32.03 -0.63
CA ILE A 128 -6.04 -31.35 -0.95
C ILE A 128 -7.20 -32.23 -0.50
N PHE A 129 -7.12 -33.52 -0.78
CA PHE A 129 -8.11 -34.50 -0.36
C PHE A 129 -7.54 -35.48 0.66
N ASP A 130 -8.42 -36.04 1.48
CA ASP A 130 -8.11 -37.19 2.31
C ASP A 130 -8.26 -38.49 1.52
N SER A 131 -7.52 -39.52 1.94
CA SER A 131 -7.53 -40.85 1.36
C SER A 131 -8.83 -41.62 1.66
N PRO A 132 -9.13 -42.72 0.93
CA PRO A 132 -10.33 -43.51 1.12
C PRO A 132 -10.54 -44.01 2.56
N ASP A 133 -9.47 -44.46 3.23
CA ASP A 133 -9.46 -44.91 4.64
C ASP A 133 -9.79 -43.79 5.64
N ARG A 134 -9.71 -42.53 5.21
CA ARG A 134 -10.08 -41.33 5.98
C ARG A 134 -11.41 -40.72 5.57
N GLY A 135 -12.17 -41.43 4.74
CA GLY A 135 -13.51 -41.05 4.34
C GLY A 135 -13.58 -40.03 3.20
N LEU A 136 -12.51 -39.82 2.44
CA LEU A 136 -12.43 -38.89 1.30
C LEU A 136 -12.82 -37.43 1.65
N GLY A 137 -13.00 -36.60 0.61
CA GLY A 137 -13.32 -35.18 0.73
C GLY A 137 -12.12 -34.29 0.98
N LEU A 138 -12.36 -33.00 1.18
CA LEU A 138 -11.27 -32.05 1.43
C LEU A 138 -10.54 -32.41 2.74
N HIS A 139 -9.22 -32.36 2.69
CA HIS A 139 -8.35 -32.55 3.84
C HIS A 139 -8.61 -31.48 4.90
N GLY A 140 -8.50 -31.83 6.19
CA GLY A 140 -8.82 -30.92 7.30
C GLY A 140 -8.03 -29.60 7.35
N ASP A 141 -6.86 -29.54 6.67
CA ASP A 141 -6.14 -28.27 6.47
C ASP A 141 -6.93 -27.23 5.67
N LEU A 142 -7.92 -27.66 4.89
CA LEU A 142 -8.79 -26.85 4.07
C LEU A 142 -10.20 -26.68 4.66
N ASP A 143 -10.40 -26.94 5.96
CA ASP A 143 -11.73 -26.80 6.58
C ASP A 143 -12.33 -25.40 6.40
N GLN A 144 -11.47 -24.37 6.42
CA GLN A 144 -11.89 -22.99 6.18
C GLN A 144 -12.41 -22.74 4.76
N VAL A 145 -12.04 -23.58 3.79
CA VAL A 145 -12.57 -23.50 2.42
C VAL A 145 -14.04 -23.90 2.41
N TRP A 146 -14.38 -25.12 2.81
CA TRP A 146 -15.79 -25.55 2.74
C TRP A 146 -16.68 -24.74 3.69
N GLN A 147 -16.15 -24.27 4.84
CA GLN A 147 -16.87 -23.35 5.72
C GLN A 147 -17.15 -22.01 5.05
N GLY A 148 -16.19 -21.47 4.29
CA GLY A 148 -16.36 -20.25 3.51
C GLY A 148 -17.36 -20.42 2.37
N LEU A 149 -17.25 -21.50 1.60
CA LEU A 149 -18.15 -21.82 0.49
C LEU A 149 -19.57 -22.12 0.94
N SER A 150 -19.75 -22.62 2.17
CA SER A 150 -21.06 -22.83 2.79
C SER A 150 -21.85 -21.53 3.00
N ARG A 151 -21.28 -20.35 2.75
CA ARG A 151 -22.02 -19.09 2.74
C ARG A 151 -22.86 -18.91 1.46
N ILE A 152 -22.56 -19.65 0.40
CA ILE A 152 -23.36 -19.68 -0.83
C ILE A 152 -24.64 -20.44 -0.51
N PRO A 153 -25.83 -19.82 -0.65
CA PRO A 153 -27.10 -20.50 -0.40
C PRO A 153 -27.25 -21.71 -1.32
N ASN A 154 -27.87 -22.79 -0.83
CA ASN A 154 -28.26 -23.99 -1.62
C ASN A 154 -27.12 -24.80 -2.27
N ALA A 155 -25.86 -24.41 -2.10
CA ALA A 155 -24.71 -25.18 -2.59
C ALA A 155 -24.53 -26.49 -1.80
N THR A 156 -24.63 -27.63 -2.48
CA THR A 156 -24.46 -28.98 -1.88
C THR A 156 -23.38 -29.82 -2.56
N THR A 157 -22.91 -29.40 -3.73
CA THR A 157 -21.89 -30.11 -4.50
C THR A 157 -20.69 -29.20 -4.73
N LEU A 158 -19.50 -29.71 -4.40
CA LEU A 158 -18.24 -29.03 -4.69
C LEU A 158 -17.55 -29.74 -5.86
N VAL A 159 -17.27 -29.02 -6.94
CA VAL A 159 -16.48 -29.51 -8.08
C VAL A 159 -15.08 -28.91 -7.97
N VAL A 160 -14.07 -29.75 -8.12
CA VAL A 160 -12.66 -29.35 -8.18
C VAL A 160 -12.11 -29.75 -9.53
N SER A 161 -11.62 -28.77 -10.28
CA SER A 161 -11.12 -28.98 -11.65
C SER A 161 -10.02 -27.98 -12.00
N ARG A 162 -9.40 -28.16 -13.17
CA ARG A 162 -8.47 -27.17 -13.74
C ARG A 162 -9.18 -25.99 -14.40
N ASN A 163 -10.41 -26.20 -14.89
CA ASN A 163 -11.26 -25.21 -15.55
C ASN A 163 -12.58 -25.05 -14.77
N PRO A 164 -12.57 -24.30 -13.66
CA PRO A 164 -13.70 -24.28 -12.73
C PRO A 164 -14.97 -23.64 -13.30
N ASP A 165 -14.85 -22.63 -14.17
CA ASP A 165 -15.99 -21.84 -14.67
C ASP A 165 -17.03 -22.64 -15.47
N GLN A 166 -16.67 -23.83 -15.97
CA GLN A 166 -17.55 -24.69 -16.77
C GLN A 166 -18.63 -25.40 -15.93
N TYR A 167 -18.52 -25.42 -14.60
CA TYR A 167 -19.34 -26.25 -13.71
C TYR A 167 -20.05 -25.44 -12.61
N ALA A 168 -20.09 -24.11 -12.72
CA ALA A 168 -20.72 -23.24 -11.74
C ALA A 168 -22.24 -23.11 -12.01
N ASP A 169 -23.05 -23.43 -11.00
CA ASP A 169 -24.52 -23.31 -11.00
C ASP A 169 -25.01 -23.05 -9.56
N ASP A 170 -26.29 -22.69 -9.36
CA ASP A 170 -26.86 -22.29 -8.06
C ASP A 170 -26.71 -23.36 -6.95
N ARG A 171 -26.56 -24.65 -7.31
CA ARG A 171 -26.35 -25.77 -6.36
C ARG A 171 -24.92 -26.34 -6.38
N VAL A 172 -24.11 -25.94 -7.36
CA VAL A 172 -22.79 -26.52 -7.63
C VAL A 172 -21.74 -25.42 -7.58
N VAL A 173 -20.84 -25.54 -6.62
CA VAL A 173 -19.72 -24.62 -6.46
C VAL A 173 -18.50 -25.27 -7.09
N SER A 174 -17.83 -24.56 -7.99
CA SER A 174 -16.63 -25.04 -8.66
C SER A 174 -15.41 -24.25 -8.20
N VAL A 175 -14.31 -24.93 -7.90
CA VAL A 175 -13.05 -24.31 -7.43
C VAL A 175 -11.87 -24.90 -8.18
N GLY A 176 -10.91 -24.03 -8.55
CA GLY A 176 -9.69 -24.45 -9.22
C GLY A 176 -8.77 -25.28 -8.31
N GLU A 177 -8.18 -26.36 -8.84
CA GLU A 177 -7.18 -27.15 -8.11
C GLU A 177 -6.00 -26.28 -7.61
N GLU A 178 -5.46 -25.43 -8.50
CA GLU A 178 -4.38 -24.51 -8.13
C GLU A 178 -4.78 -23.51 -7.04
N GLU A 179 -6.04 -23.09 -7.04
CA GLU A 179 -6.56 -22.15 -6.04
C GLU A 179 -6.62 -22.82 -4.66
N LEU A 180 -7.13 -24.06 -4.59
CA LEU A 180 -7.11 -24.84 -3.36
C LEU A 180 -5.69 -25.04 -2.84
N ASP A 181 -4.73 -25.33 -3.72
CA ASP A 181 -3.33 -25.50 -3.31
C ASP A 181 -2.68 -24.18 -2.85
N LYS A 182 -3.01 -23.05 -3.48
CA LYS A 182 -2.62 -21.70 -3.02
C LYS A 182 -3.19 -21.42 -1.63
N LEU A 183 -4.47 -21.70 -1.39
CA LEU A 183 -5.12 -21.54 -0.08
C LEU A 183 -4.48 -22.45 0.97
N ARG A 184 -4.25 -23.73 0.65
CA ARG A 184 -3.56 -24.70 1.50
C ARG A 184 -2.19 -24.18 1.97
N ARG A 185 -1.38 -23.67 1.04
CA ARG A 185 -0.07 -23.08 1.37
C ARG A 185 -0.22 -21.81 2.22
N GLY A 186 -1.19 -20.95 1.90
CA GLY A 186 -1.51 -19.75 2.67
C GLY A 186 -1.85 -20.07 4.12
N PHE A 187 -2.78 -21.00 4.34
CA PHE A 187 -3.19 -21.44 5.69
C PHE A 187 -2.02 -22.05 6.46
N ASN A 188 -1.17 -22.84 5.80
CA ASN A 188 0.03 -23.41 6.45
C ASN A 188 1.04 -22.34 6.87
N ARG A 189 1.25 -21.29 6.07
CA ARG A 189 2.10 -20.15 6.44
C ARG A 189 1.54 -19.41 7.66
N VAL A 190 0.23 -19.11 7.65
CA VAL A 190 -0.45 -18.45 8.77
C VAL A 190 -0.32 -19.29 10.05
N ARG A 191 -0.58 -20.59 9.98
CA ARG A 191 -0.44 -21.50 11.12
C ARG A 191 0.99 -21.57 11.65
N THR A 192 1.98 -21.61 10.75
CA THR A 192 3.40 -21.64 11.13
C THR A 192 3.83 -20.36 11.82
N ASN A 193 3.44 -19.20 11.26
CA ASN A 193 3.71 -17.89 11.86
C ASN A 193 3.00 -17.71 13.20
N GLY A 194 1.73 -18.12 13.29
CA GLY A 194 0.95 -18.10 14.52
C GLY A 194 1.58 -18.97 15.62
N ARG A 195 2.00 -20.20 15.30
CA ARG A 195 2.72 -21.08 16.23
C ARG A 195 4.04 -20.46 16.71
N LYS A 196 4.77 -19.77 15.82
CA LYS A 196 5.99 -19.04 16.18
C LYS A 196 5.68 -17.90 17.16
N LEU A 197 4.65 -17.10 16.90
CA LEU A 197 4.23 -16.01 17.78
C LEU A 197 3.76 -16.53 19.15
N ILE A 198 2.93 -17.58 19.17
CA ILE A 198 2.47 -18.22 20.41
C ILE A 198 3.69 -18.70 21.22
N ARG A 199 4.64 -19.38 20.58
CA ARG A 199 5.86 -19.85 21.23
C ARG A 199 6.68 -18.69 21.80
N GLN A 200 6.89 -17.62 21.03
CA GLN A 200 7.61 -16.42 21.49
C GLN A 200 6.89 -15.72 22.65
N SER A 201 5.55 -15.68 22.62
CA SER A 201 4.72 -15.14 23.69
C SER A 201 4.88 -15.95 24.97
N GLN A 202 4.72 -17.28 24.88
CA GLN A 202 4.94 -18.21 26.00
C GLN A 202 6.36 -18.09 26.58
N GLN A 203 7.39 -18.03 25.73
CA GLN A 203 8.77 -17.81 26.17
C GLN A 203 8.95 -16.47 26.89
N GLY A 204 8.27 -15.41 26.44
CA GLY A 204 8.28 -14.10 27.10
C GLY A 204 7.64 -14.12 28.47
N LEU A 205 6.50 -14.80 28.62
CA LEU A 205 5.83 -14.95 29.91
C LEU A 205 6.71 -15.70 30.91
N VAL A 206 7.42 -16.74 30.47
CA VAL A 206 8.40 -17.45 31.31
C VAL A 206 9.59 -16.53 31.65
N HIS A 207 10.10 -15.79 30.67
CA HIS A 207 11.21 -14.86 30.87
C HIS A 207 10.86 -13.78 31.91
N ASP A 208 9.74 -13.09 31.75
CA ASP A 208 9.38 -11.97 32.62
C ASP A 208 8.82 -12.44 33.98
N GLY A 209 8.06 -13.54 34.02
CA GLY A 209 7.43 -14.03 35.25
C GLY A 209 8.35 -14.89 36.14
N VAL A 210 9.31 -15.60 35.53
CA VAL A 210 10.20 -16.53 36.23
C VAL A 210 11.63 -16.03 36.22
N LEU A 211 12.23 -15.80 35.05
CA LEU A 211 13.67 -15.50 34.96
C LEU A 211 14.02 -14.11 35.51
N ASN A 212 13.27 -13.08 35.11
CA ASN A 212 13.45 -11.73 35.63
C ASN A 212 13.24 -11.67 37.15
N ARG A 213 12.31 -12.46 37.70
CA ARG A 213 12.07 -12.54 39.15
C ARG A 213 13.23 -13.20 39.90
N ILE A 214 13.93 -14.14 39.28
CA ILE A 214 15.06 -14.85 39.90
C ILE A 214 16.34 -14.00 39.82
N ASP A 215 16.62 -13.42 38.66
CA ASP A 215 17.82 -12.62 38.40
C ASP A 215 17.48 -11.45 37.46
N PRO A 216 17.09 -10.29 38.03
CA PRO A 216 16.66 -9.14 37.25
C PRO A 216 17.77 -8.50 36.40
N GLU A 217 19.03 -8.58 36.86
CA GLU A 217 20.16 -7.96 36.15
C GLU A 217 20.53 -8.74 34.89
N ARG A 218 20.49 -10.08 34.96
CA ARG A 218 20.76 -10.93 33.81
C ARG A 218 19.59 -11.08 32.85
N PHE A 219 18.36 -10.93 33.35
CA PHE A 219 17.13 -11.11 32.57
C PHE A 219 16.20 -9.91 32.71
N PRO A 220 16.51 -8.75 32.12
CA PRO A 220 15.68 -7.55 32.22
C PRO A 220 14.33 -7.72 31.53
N ARG A 221 13.29 -7.07 32.07
CA ARG A 221 11.92 -7.15 31.53
C ARG A 221 11.86 -6.56 30.11
N ILE A 222 11.32 -7.32 29.17
CA ILE A 222 11.23 -6.89 27.76
C ILE A 222 9.85 -6.29 27.49
N VAL A 223 9.77 -4.97 27.26
CA VAL A 223 8.53 -4.31 26.83
C VAL A 223 8.26 -4.65 25.37
N ARG A 224 7.18 -5.40 25.13
CA ARG A 224 6.77 -5.79 23.78
C ARG A 224 5.66 -4.87 23.29
N VAL A 225 5.95 -4.09 22.25
CA VAL A 225 4.92 -3.40 21.48
C VAL A 225 4.16 -4.46 20.70
N THR A 226 2.90 -4.67 21.05
CA THR A 226 2.06 -5.68 20.38
C THR A 226 1.81 -5.19 18.95
N THR A 227 2.43 -5.82 17.95
CA THR A 227 2.02 -5.61 16.57
C THR A 227 0.62 -6.22 16.44
N PRO A 228 -0.39 -5.50 15.92
CA PRO A 228 -1.72 -6.09 15.77
C PRO A 228 -1.62 -7.34 14.90
N LEU A 229 -2.30 -8.41 15.35
CA LEU A 229 -2.50 -9.65 14.60
C LEU A 229 -3.30 -9.32 13.33
N VAL A 230 -2.60 -8.96 12.26
CA VAL A 230 -3.06 -8.82 10.87
C VAL A 230 -4.52 -8.40 10.72
N GLU A 231 -4.76 -7.11 10.48
CA GLU A 231 -6.02 -6.67 9.88
C GLU A 231 -6.10 -7.18 8.43
N ILE A 232 -6.77 -8.32 8.22
CA ILE A 232 -7.13 -8.76 6.87
C ILE A 232 -8.27 -7.85 6.39
N ARG A 233 -7.94 -6.88 5.55
CA ARG A 233 -8.93 -6.04 4.87
C ARG A 233 -8.77 -6.16 3.36
N ARG A 234 -9.87 -6.49 2.67
CA ARG A 234 -9.95 -6.51 1.21
C ARG A 234 -10.02 -5.07 0.72
N GLU A 235 -8.87 -4.46 0.48
CA GLU A 235 -8.77 -3.11 -0.07
C GLU A 235 -8.07 -3.14 -1.41
N GLY A 236 -8.65 -2.43 -2.39
CA GLY A 236 -7.94 -2.14 -3.63
C GLY A 236 -6.75 -1.22 -3.37
N SER A 237 -5.75 -1.22 -4.26
CA SER A 237 -4.53 -0.40 -4.14
C SER A 237 -4.81 1.08 -3.86
N ARG A 238 -5.83 1.65 -4.50
CA ARG A 238 -6.28 3.05 -4.27
C ARG A 238 -6.86 3.28 -2.87
N GLN A 239 -7.59 2.33 -2.32
CA GLN A 239 -8.17 2.44 -0.97
C GLN A 239 -7.10 2.33 0.11
N ALA A 240 -6.15 1.40 -0.07
CA ALA A 240 -4.98 1.27 0.79
C ALA A 240 -4.13 2.56 0.80
N ALA A 241 -3.84 3.13 -0.38
CA ALA A 241 -3.09 4.38 -0.50
C ALA A 241 -3.81 5.57 0.17
N ASN A 242 -5.13 5.69 -0.02
CA ASN A 242 -5.94 6.73 0.61
C ASN A 242 -5.96 6.60 2.14
N ARG A 243 -6.10 5.39 2.69
CA ARG A 243 -6.01 5.21 4.15
C ARG A 243 -4.63 5.52 4.67
N ALA A 244 -3.56 5.03 4.04
CA ALA A 244 -2.20 5.34 4.44
C ALA A 244 -1.94 6.86 4.42
N ARG A 245 -2.60 7.60 3.54
CA ARG A 245 -2.57 9.07 3.54
C ARG A 245 -3.33 9.68 4.73
N ILE A 246 -4.51 9.14 5.06
CA ILE A 246 -5.30 9.57 6.22
C ILE A 246 -4.56 9.29 7.53
N GLU A 247 -3.99 8.10 7.67
CA GLU A 247 -3.21 7.69 8.86
C GLU A 247 -1.99 8.58 9.05
N ARG A 248 -1.17 8.78 8.00
CA ARG A 248 -0.04 9.72 8.06
C ARG A 248 -0.47 11.13 8.47
N ARG A 249 -1.60 11.63 7.94
CA ARG A 249 -2.16 12.93 8.33
C ARG A 249 -2.60 12.94 9.80
N SER A 250 -3.19 11.86 10.30
CA SER A 250 -3.57 11.71 11.71
C SER A 250 -2.35 11.71 12.64
N ASN A 251 -1.26 11.05 12.24
CA ASN A 251 -0.02 11.02 13.01
C ASN A 251 0.57 12.43 13.13
N VAL A 252 0.63 13.19 12.04
CA VAL A 252 1.06 14.61 12.06
C VAL A 252 0.15 15.45 12.96
N GLN A 253 -1.17 15.25 12.91
CA GLN A 253 -2.10 15.95 13.81
C GLN A 253 -1.90 15.59 15.29
N THR A 254 -1.48 14.36 15.58
CA THR A 254 -1.20 13.91 16.94
C THR A 254 0.04 14.61 17.49
N VAL A 255 1.15 14.59 16.71
CA VAL A 255 2.36 15.36 17.04
C VAL A 255 2.04 16.84 17.27
N ARG A 256 1.20 17.44 16.41
CA ARG A 256 0.80 18.85 16.54
C ARG A 256 0.02 19.13 17.83
N ARG A 257 -0.83 18.21 18.30
CA ARG A 257 -1.60 18.38 19.54
C ARG A 257 -0.72 18.28 20.79
N GLN A 258 0.38 17.53 20.71
CA GLN A 258 1.31 17.32 21.80
C GLN A 258 2.52 18.25 21.74
N LEU A 259 2.48 19.30 20.92
CA LEU A 259 3.66 20.12 20.67
C LEU A 259 4.18 20.80 21.95
N ASP A 260 3.29 21.31 22.80
CA ASP A 260 3.68 21.98 24.06
C ASP A 260 4.35 21.01 25.05
N GLU A 261 3.87 19.76 25.12
CA GLU A 261 4.48 18.68 25.91
C GLU A 261 5.86 18.32 25.34
N LEU A 262 5.94 18.10 24.02
CA LEU A 262 7.18 17.75 23.33
C LEU A 262 8.27 18.82 23.44
N VAL A 263 7.91 20.10 23.41
CA VAL A 263 8.86 21.21 23.62
C VAL A 263 9.49 21.14 25.02
N THR A 264 8.75 20.66 26.02
CA THR A 264 9.21 20.57 27.41
C THR A 264 9.97 19.28 27.68
N GLU A 265 9.45 18.15 27.21
CA GLU A 265 9.96 16.81 27.54
C GLU A 265 11.08 16.35 26.60
N ALA A 266 11.05 16.73 25.32
CA ALA A 266 11.96 16.27 24.28
C ALA A 266 12.37 17.40 23.29
N PRO A 267 12.92 18.52 23.79
CA PRO A 267 13.24 19.69 22.95
C PRO A 267 14.26 19.38 21.85
N ARG A 268 15.25 18.51 22.12
CA ARG A 268 16.30 18.17 21.13
C ARG A 268 15.73 17.37 19.97
N GLU A 269 14.88 16.38 20.25
CA GLU A 269 14.23 15.54 19.26
C GLU A 269 13.32 16.37 18.37
N LEU A 270 12.58 17.32 18.96
CA LEU A 270 11.73 18.23 18.20
C LEU A 270 12.55 19.16 17.30
N MET A 271 13.69 19.67 17.78
CA MET A 271 14.60 20.47 16.95
C MET A 271 15.21 19.67 15.79
N LEU A 272 15.60 18.41 16.02
CA LEU A 272 16.09 17.52 14.96
C LEU A 272 15.00 17.22 13.93
N LEU A 273 13.77 16.96 14.38
CA LEU A 273 12.62 16.76 13.50
C LEU A 273 12.33 18.02 12.66
N HIS A 274 12.38 19.20 13.27
CA HIS A 274 12.22 20.46 12.56
C HIS A 274 13.26 20.64 11.47
N ALA A 275 14.55 20.43 11.77
CA ALA A 275 15.63 20.49 10.80
C ALA A 275 15.45 19.46 9.67
N GLU A 276 15.01 18.23 9.98
CA GLU A 276 14.73 17.22 8.97
C GLU A 276 13.55 17.60 8.07
N ILE A 277 12.49 18.17 8.63
CA ILE A 277 11.36 18.69 7.86
C ILE A 277 11.83 19.79 6.92
N GLU A 278 12.60 20.78 7.40
CA GLU A 278 13.11 21.87 6.57
C GLU A 278 13.92 21.33 5.39
N ARG A 279 14.88 20.44 5.67
CA ARG A 279 15.74 19.79 4.67
C ARG A 279 14.95 19.05 3.61
N VAL A 280 13.98 18.21 4.01
CA VAL A 280 13.14 17.45 3.06
C VAL A 280 12.21 18.37 2.26
N THR A 281 11.68 19.43 2.88
CA THR A 281 10.82 20.39 2.17
C THR A 281 11.61 21.24 1.18
N LEU A 282 12.82 21.67 1.53
CA LEU A 282 13.73 22.40 0.63
C LEU A 282 14.09 21.54 -0.59
N ALA A 283 14.51 20.29 -0.38
CA ALA A 283 14.83 19.37 -1.47
C ALA A 283 13.66 19.20 -2.45
N LYS A 284 12.45 18.96 -1.94
CA LYS A 284 11.24 18.84 -2.78
C LYS A 284 10.89 20.12 -3.52
N MET A 285 11.13 21.27 -2.93
CA MET A 285 10.89 22.56 -3.56
C MET A 285 11.91 22.81 -4.67
N ILE A 286 13.18 22.47 -4.48
CA ILE A 286 14.23 22.53 -5.50
C ILE A 286 13.87 21.65 -6.70
N GLU A 287 13.44 20.39 -6.46
CA GLU A 287 12.97 19.51 -7.53
C GLU A 287 11.78 20.11 -8.30
N ALA A 288 10.78 20.61 -7.59
CA ALA A 288 9.64 21.27 -8.22
C ALA A 288 10.06 22.52 -9.01
N PHE A 289 11.05 23.27 -8.54
CA PHE A 289 11.62 24.42 -9.27
C PHE A 289 12.30 23.93 -10.56
N ARG A 290 13.16 22.90 -10.49
CA ARG A 290 13.85 22.31 -11.66
C ARG A 290 12.86 21.81 -12.72
N GLU A 291 11.85 21.06 -12.31
CA GLU A 291 10.80 20.57 -13.22
C GLU A 291 10.08 21.73 -13.92
N LYS A 292 9.76 22.80 -13.17
CA LYS A 292 9.11 23.99 -13.72
C LYS A 292 10.03 24.75 -14.67
N LEU A 293 11.32 24.87 -14.35
CA LEU A 293 12.32 25.55 -15.16
C LEU A 293 12.58 24.82 -16.49
N ALA A 294 12.46 23.48 -16.51
CA ALA A 294 12.56 22.68 -17.72
C ALA A 294 11.30 22.77 -18.62
N GLY A 295 10.16 23.16 -18.05
CA GLY A 295 8.90 23.36 -18.76
C GLY A 295 8.74 24.78 -19.28
N LYS A 296 7.82 24.97 -20.24
CA LYS A 296 7.39 26.30 -20.71
C LYS A 296 6.13 26.71 -19.97
N LEU A 297 6.28 27.53 -18.94
CA LEU A 297 5.17 27.92 -18.06
C LEU A 297 4.88 29.41 -18.17
N THR A 298 3.63 29.78 -17.95
CA THR A 298 3.21 31.19 -17.96
C THR A 298 3.67 31.91 -16.69
N GLU A 299 3.76 33.24 -16.75
CA GLU A 299 4.11 34.10 -15.62
C GLU A 299 3.19 33.85 -14.40
N SER A 300 1.88 33.70 -14.62
CA SER A 300 0.91 33.39 -13.56
C SER A 300 1.21 32.07 -12.82
N VAL A 301 1.71 31.04 -13.51
CA VAL A 301 2.12 29.79 -12.88
C VAL A 301 3.36 29.99 -12.01
N TRP A 302 4.30 30.84 -12.43
CA TRP A 302 5.48 31.21 -11.65
C TRP A 302 5.12 32.08 -10.44
N GLN A 303 4.23 33.05 -10.59
CA GLN A 303 3.71 33.86 -9.49
C GLN A 303 3.04 32.96 -8.43
N THR A 304 2.18 32.03 -8.84
CA THR A 304 1.54 31.06 -7.93
C THR A 304 2.59 30.20 -7.21
N PHE A 305 3.63 29.76 -7.92
CA PHE A 305 4.72 28.99 -7.33
C PHE A 305 5.49 29.79 -6.26
N PHE A 306 5.83 31.04 -6.54
CA PHE A 306 6.52 31.91 -5.58
C PHE A 306 5.64 32.35 -4.41
N GLU A 307 4.32 32.50 -4.61
CA GLU A 307 3.39 32.75 -3.51
C GLU A 307 3.32 31.58 -2.53
N MET A 308 3.37 30.34 -3.03
CA MET A 308 3.45 29.14 -2.20
C MET A 308 4.84 28.94 -1.56
N ASN A 309 5.90 29.48 -2.19
CA ASN A 309 7.29 29.28 -1.80
C ASN A 309 8.02 30.63 -1.60
N LYS A 310 7.44 31.52 -0.79
CA LYS A 310 7.89 32.91 -0.59
C LYS A 310 9.36 33.06 -0.21
N PHE A 311 9.88 32.06 0.52
CA PHE A 311 11.28 31.97 0.90
C PHE A 311 12.23 32.06 -0.31
N VAL A 312 11.84 31.52 -1.46
CA VAL A 312 12.67 31.55 -2.67
C VAL A 312 12.95 32.98 -3.14
N LEU A 313 11.93 33.85 -3.12
CA LEU A 313 12.11 35.26 -3.47
C LEU A 313 12.95 36.00 -2.42
N SER A 314 12.94 35.57 -1.16
CA SER A 314 13.82 36.16 -0.14
C SER A 314 15.30 35.98 -0.46
N MET A 315 15.68 34.94 -1.22
CA MET A 315 17.06 34.70 -1.69
C MET A 315 17.53 35.73 -2.73
N ALA A 316 16.62 36.52 -3.31
CA ALA A 316 17.00 37.65 -4.17
C ALA A 316 17.62 38.80 -3.38
N PHE A 317 17.42 38.84 -2.06
CA PHE A 317 17.82 39.96 -1.22
C PHE A 317 19.03 39.62 -0.34
N ALA A 318 19.93 40.60 -0.18
CA ALA A 318 21.04 40.49 0.78
C ALA A 318 20.59 40.65 2.24
N ARG A 319 19.38 41.20 2.47
CA ARG A 319 18.81 41.42 3.81
C ARG A 319 17.55 40.59 3.99
N PRO A 320 17.24 40.15 5.23
CA PRO A 320 15.99 39.45 5.50
C PRO A 320 14.78 40.32 5.17
N VAL A 321 13.87 39.75 4.38
CA VAL A 321 12.60 40.36 3.97
C VAL A 321 11.42 39.48 4.35
N GLU A 322 10.28 40.12 4.57
CA GLU A 322 8.99 39.46 4.80
C GLU A 322 8.02 39.88 3.68
N LEU A 323 7.25 38.94 3.14
CA LEU A 323 6.22 39.27 2.16
C LEU A 323 5.10 40.08 2.83
N ALA A 324 4.86 41.30 2.34
CA ALA A 324 3.76 42.14 2.79
C ALA A 324 2.48 41.87 1.99
N HIS A 325 2.55 41.86 0.64
CA HIS A 325 1.39 41.65 -0.23
C HIS A 325 1.76 40.94 -1.53
N THR A 326 0.84 40.13 -2.04
CA THR A 326 0.81 39.67 -3.44
C THR A 326 -0.15 40.55 -4.25
N GLN A 327 0.12 40.72 -5.55
CA GLN A 327 -0.70 41.51 -6.48
C GLN A 327 -1.09 42.89 -5.90
N PHE A 328 -0.09 43.61 -5.37
CA PHE A 328 -0.33 44.87 -4.68
C PHE A 328 -0.68 45.98 -5.68
N HIS A 329 -1.62 46.84 -5.31
CA HIS A 329 -2.03 47.97 -6.14
C HIS A 329 -1.15 49.19 -5.82
N ALA A 330 -0.06 49.39 -6.58
CA ALA A 330 0.73 50.63 -6.50
C ALA A 330 -0.15 51.87 -6.81
N LYS A 331 -1.06 51.71 -7.78
CA LYS A 331 -2.10 52.67 -8.16
C LYS A 331 -3.45 51.95 -8.27
N GLY A 332 -4.46 52.46 -7.57
CA GLY A 332 -5.84 51.98 -7.71
C GLY A 332 -6.41 52.21 -9.11
N SER A 333 -7.49 51.50 -9.44
CA SER A 333 -8.24 51.72 -10.68
C SER A 333 -8.91 53.09 -10.70
N THR A 334 -9.10 53.64 -11.90
CA THR A 334 -9.97 54.81 -12.09
C THR A 334 -11.45 54.41 -11.94
N LEU A 335 -12.35 55.39 -11.98
CA LEU A 335 -13.80 55.17 -11.94
C LEU A 335 -14.31 54.21 -13.04
N THR A 336 -13.58 54.07 -14.14
CA THR A 336 -13.91 53.16 -15.24
C THR A 336 -13.31 51.75 -15.06
N GLY A 337 -12.70 51.47 -13.91
CA GLY A 337 -12.03 50.20 -13.61
C GLY A 337 -10.66 50.02 -14.29
N SER A 338 -10.19 51.00 -15.06
CA SER A 338 -8.95 50.93 -15.85
C SER A 338 -7.78 51.65 -15.18
N GLY A 339 -6.57 51.41 -15.69
CA GLY A 339 -5.38 52.16 -15.28
C GLY A 339 -4.81 51.81 -13.90
N ALA A 340 -5.31 50.74 -13.25
CA ALA A 340 -4.66 50.18 -12.07
C ALA A 340 -3.23 49.73 -12.39
N GLN A 341 -2.33 49.95 -11.45
CA GLN A 341 -0.96 49.43 -11.53
C GLN A 341 -0.80 48.40 -10.45
N ILE A 342 -0.77 47.14 -10.88
CA ILE A 342 -0.68 45.98 -10.02
C ILE A 342 0.75 45.44 -10.18
N GLY A 343 1.45 45.28 -9.06
CA GLY A 343 2.77 44.62 -9.03
C GLY A 343 2.68 43.26 -8.35
N ASP A 344 3.60 42.37 -8.67
CA ASP A 344 3.46 40.96 -8.30
C ASP A 344 3.65 40.73 -6.80
N PHE A 345 4.74 41.24 -6.22
CA PHE A 345 5.04 41.06 -4.81
C PHE A 345 5.60 42.34 -4.18
N LEU A 346 5.09 42.67 -3.00
CA LEU A 346 5.63 43.70 -2.13
C LEU A 346 6.20 43.03 -0.87
N PHE A 347 7.47 43.29 -0.59
CA PHE A 347 8.19 42.87 0.59
C PHE A 347 8.50 44.05 1.49
N LYS A 348 8.67 43.77 2.78
CA LYS A 348 9.19 44.71 3.79
C LYS A 348 10.43 44.14 4.46
N GLU A 349 11.44 44.97 4.70
CA GLU A 349 12.60 44.62 5.52
C GLU A 349 12.29 44.86 7.01
N ARG A 350 13.10 44.31 7.92
CA ARG A 350 13.11 44.79 9.31
C ARG A 350 13.62 46.24 9.32
N GLY A 351 12.70 47.19 9.53
CA GLY A 351 12.95 48.62 9.44
C GLY A 351 11.93 49.27 8.50
N HIS A 352 12.31 50.38 7.86
CA HIS A 352 11.39 51.14 7.01
C HIS A 352 11.42 50.70 5.54
N ALA A 353 12.46 50.00 5.09
CA ALA A 353 12.65 49.71 3.68
C ALA A 353 11.61 48.71 3.14
N LEU A 354 11.21 48.93 1.90
CA LEU A 354 10.35 48.06 1.11
C LEU A 354 11.11 47.49 -0.08
N ALA A 355 10.57 46.43 -0.68
CA ALA A 355 11.02 45.95 -1.95
C ALA A 355 9.85 45.50 -2.83
N ILE A 356 9.90 45.84 -4.11
CA ILE A 356 8.98 45.35 -5.13
C ILE A 356 9.70 44.26 -5.91
N VAL A 357 9.06 43.11 -6.08
CA VAL A 357 9.53 42.06 -6.98
C VAL A 357 8.55 41.95 -8.13
N GLU A 358 9.05 42.15 -9.35
CA GLU A 358 8.34 41.92 -10.60
C GLU A 358 8.88 40.63 -11.23
N ILE A 359 8.01 39.70 -11.59
CA ILE A 359 8.36 38.40 -12.14
C ILE A 359 8.05 38.40 -13.63
N LYS A 360 9.00 37.97 -14.46
CA LYS A 360 8.78 37.54 -15.85
C LYS A 360 9.03 36.04 -15.96
N THR A 361 8.97 35.47 -17.16
CA THR A 361 9.21 34.03 -17.32
C THR A 361 10.72 33.72 -17.47
N PRO A 362 11.16 32.49 -17.17
CA PRO A 362 12.54 32.06 -17.43
C PRO A 362 12.93 32.10 -18.92
N GLU A 363 11.97 32.08 -19.83
CA GLU A 363 12.19 32.18 -21.27
C GLU A 363 12.35 33.63 -21.76
N THR A 364 12.23 34.61 -20.86
CA THR A 364 12.44 36.02 -21.18
C THR A 364 13.87 36.21 -21.66
N ILE A 365 14.02 36.59 -22.93
CA ILE A 365 15.32 36.86 -23.52
C ILE A 365 15.85 38.16 -22.92
N LEU A 366 16.99 38.11 -22.22
CA LEU A 366 17.53 39.26 -21.47
C LEU A 366 18.28 40.25 -22.36
N LEU A 367 19.04 39.75 -23.34
CA LEU A 367 19.86 40.54 -24.24
C LEU A 367 19.45 40.34 -25.71
N ARG A 368 19.66 41.37 -26.52
CA ARG A 368 19.41 41.30 -27.96
C ARG A 368 20.28 40.23 -28.61
N THR A 369 19.75 39.52 -29.60
CA THR A 369 20.52 38.51 -30.34
C THR A 369 21.66 39.11 -31.16
N LYS A 370 21.50 40.36 -31.63
CA LYS A 370 22.53 41.10 -32.38
C LYS A 370 23.23 42.10 -31.47
N ALA A 371 24.55 42.18 -31.58
CA ALA A 371 25.35 43.20 -30.92
C ALA A 371 24.87 44.61 -31.34
N TYR A 372 24.82 45.53 -30.38
CA TYR A 372 24.42 46.91 -30.58
C TYR A 372 25.48 47.69 -31.39
N ARG A 373 26.76 47.45 -31.11
CA ARG A 373 27.90 48.03 -31.84
C ARG A 373 29.11 47.09 -31.77
N GLY A 374 29.75 46.84 -32.90
CA GLY A 374 30.84 45.85 -32.99
C GLY A 374 30.34 44.42 -32.85
N GLN A 375 31.16 43.54 -32.26
CA GLN A 375 30.82 42.13 -32.00
C GLN A 375 30.66 41.80 -30.50
N GLU A 376 30.95 42.75 -29.60
CA GLU A 376 31.12 42.44 -28.17
C GLU A 376 30.07 43.08 -27.24
N VAL A 377 29.33 44.08 -27.71
CA VAL A 377 28.40 44.85 -26.86
C VAL A 377 26.96 44.47 -27.18
N PHE A 378 26.30 43.83 -26.22
CA PHE A 378 24.89 43.43 -26.34
C PHE A 378 24.03 44.28 -25.41
N GLY A 379 22.99 44.90 -25.97
CA GLY A 379 22.03 45.69 -25.19
C GLY A 379 20.87 44.85 -24.66
N PRO A 380 20.14 45.33 -23.64
CA PRO A 380 18.95 44.66 -23.15
C PRO A 380 17.84 44.60 -24.21
N THR A 381 16.98 43.59 -24.11
CA THR A 381 15.77 43.47 -24.92
C THR A 381 14.70 44.49 -24.49
N SER A 382 13.66 44.65 -25.32
CA SER A 382 12.47 45.40 -24.96
C SER A 382 11.77 44.84 -23.73
N ASP A 383 11.80 43.52 -23.56
CA ASP A 383 11.06 42.84 -22.49
C ASP A 383 11.71 43.09 -21.13
N LEU A 384 13.04 42.94 -21.05
CA LEU A 384 13.79 43.28 -19.84
C LEU A 384 13.69 44.78 -19.52
N SER A 385 13.89 45.65 -20.53
CA SER A 385 13.79 47.11 -20.34
C SER A 385 12.37 47.53 -19.93
N GLY A 386 11.35 46.86 -20.45
CA GLY A 386 9.94 47.05 -20.11
C GLY A 386 9.64 46.66 -18.68
N ALA A 387 10.11 45.49 -18.23
CA ALA A 387 9.96 45.05 -16.84
C ALA A 387 10.63 46.00 -15.85
N MET A 388 11.84 46.50 -16.16
CA MET A 388 12.51 47.52 -15.36
C MET A 388 11.72 48.83 -15.29
N THR A 389 11.19 49.29 -16.43
CA THR A 389 10.36 50.50 -16.48
C THR A 389 9.08 50.32 -15.67
N GLN A 390 8.46 49.15 -15.76
CA GLN A 390 7.24 48.80 -15.03
C GLN A 390 7.47 48.84 -13.51
N VAL A 391 8.53 48.19 -13.01
CA VAL A 391 8.81 48.16 -11.56
C VAL A 391 9.17 49.53 -11.00
N LEU A 392 9.90 50.35 -11.77
CA LEU A 392 10.20 51.75 -11.39
C LEU A 392 8.94 52.62 -11.39
N PHE A 393 8.02 52.40 -12.32
CA PHE A 393 6.74 53.10 -12.33
C PHE A 393 5.89 52.72 -11.12
N GLN A 394 5.79 51.43 -10.80
CA GLN A 394 5.12 50.93 -9.59
C GLN A 394 5.74 51.54 -8.31
N GLN A 395 7.08 51.58 -8.23
CA GLN A 395 7.81 52.20 -7.13
C GLN A 395 7.41 53.67 -6.95
N ASN A 396 7.41 54.45 -8.03
CA ASN A 396 7.03 55.85 -7.98
C ASN A 396 5.56 56.05 -7.57
N GLU A 397 4.63 55.27 -8.13
CA GLU A 397 3.21 55.35 -7.79
C GLU A 397 2.95 55.01 -6.31
N LEU A 398 3.66 54.00 -5.79
CA LEU A 398 3.61 53.59 -4.38
C LEU A 398 4.14 54.70 -3.46
N LYS A 399 5.26 55.36 -3.83
CA LYS A 399 5.80 56.51 -3.08
C LYS A 399 4.81 57.67 -3.03
N GLN A 400 4.25 58.05 -4.18
CA GLN A 400 3.31 59.17 -4.27
C GLN A 400 2.05 58.96 -3.43
N ARG A 401 1.60 57.71 -3.29
CA ARG A 401 0.36 57.35 -2.59
C ARG A 401 0.59 56.74 -1.21
N TRP A 402 1.83 56.79 -0.70
CA TRP A 402 2.25 56.07 0.50
C TRP A 402 1.36 56.31 1.71
N VAL A 403 0.95 57.57 1.95
CA VAL A 403 0.11 57.93 3.11
C VAL A 403 -1.22 57.14 3.09
N HIS A 404 -1.84 56.99 1.93
CA HIS A 404 -3.08 56.23 1.77
C HIS A 404 -2.83 54.74 1.99
N HIS A 405 -1.82 54.18 1.33
CA HIS A 405 -1.46 52.76 1.46
C HIS A 405 -1.11 52.37 2.89
N ARG A 406 -0.34 53.22 3.60
CA ARG A 406 0.01 53.03 5.01
C ARG A 406 -1.22 53.08 5.91
N HIS A 407 -2.11 54.04 5.69
CA HIS A 407 -3.33 54.18 6.46
C HIS A 407 -4.23 52.95 6.33
N ASP A 408 -4.44 52.48 5.10
CA ASP A 408 -5.37 51.38 4.79
C ASP A 408 -4.77 50.00 5.11
N THR A 409 -3.45 49.92 5.32
CA THR A 409 -2.73 48.67 5.56
C THR A 409 -1.99 48.70 6.90
N PRO A 410 -2.59 48.21 8.00
CA PRO A 410 -1.95 48.18 9.32
C PRO A 410 -0.57 47.50 9.34
N GLY A 411 -0.36 46.49 8.50
CA GLY A 411 0.92 45.76 8.38
C GLY A 411 2.10 46.57 7.82
N LEU A 412 1.85 47.76 7.26
CA LEU A 412 2.85 48.68 6.69
C LEU A 412 3.14 49.89 7.59
N GLN A 413 2.58 49.95 8.80
CA GLN A 413 2.71 51.11 9.69
C GLN A 413 4.15 51.42 10.14
N GLN A 414 5.02 50.42 10.16
CA GLN A 414 6.45 50.55 10.49
C GLN A 414 7.32 50.73 9.23
N SER A 415 6.74 50.63 8.04
CA SER A 415 7.43 50.80 6.78
C SER A 415 7.46 52.28 6.35
N GLY A 416 8.34 52.61 5.41
CA GLY A 416 8.48 53.92 4.82
C GLY A 416 8.68 53.83 3.32
N ALA A 417 8.26 54.88 2.60
CA ALA A 417 8.40 54.97 1.16
C ALA A 417 9.76 55.55 0.71
N ASP A 418 10.62 55.96 1.63
CA ASP A 418 11.91 56.60 1.31
C ASP A 418 12.86 55.61 0.61
N VAL A 419 12.83 54.34 1.02
CA VAL A 419 13.67 53.27 0.49
C VAL A 419 12.79 52.15 -0.01
N ILE A 420 12.64 52.06 -1.33
CA ILE A 420 11.93 50.97 -2.00
C ILE A 420 12.89 50.39 -3.02
N LYS A 421 13.38 49.17 -2.80
CA LYS A 421 14.20 48.48 -3.81
C LYS A 421 13.30 47.85 -4.87
N CYS A 422 13.79 47.76 -6.09
CA CYS A 422 13.09 47.03 -7.15
C CYS A 422 13.93 45.81 -7.53
N VAL A 423 13.28 44.66 -7.67
CA VAL A 423 13.88 43.43 -8.15
C VAL A 423 13.08 42.96 -9.35
N VAL A 424 13.76 42.65 -10.44
CA VAL A 424 13.18 41.95 -11.59
C VAL A 424 13.73 40.54 -11.62
N VAL A 425 12.84 39.55 -11.52
CA VAL A 425 13.22 38.15 -11.73
C VAL A 425 12.84 37.76 -13.15
N ALA A 426 13.83 37.56 -14.03
CA ALA A 426 13.58 37.31 -15.44
C ALA A 426 14.67 36.46 -16.07
N GLY A 427 14.28 35.60 -17.01
CA GLY A 427 15.22 34.88 -17.86
C GLY A 427 16.10 33.86 -17.13
N THR A 428 17.08 33.34 -17.87
CA THR A 428 18.23 32.59 -17.35
C THR A 428 19.53 33.29 -17.72
N LEU A 429 20.63 33.00 -17.01
CA LEU A 429 21.93 33.58 -17.36
C LEU A 429 22.30 33.28 -18.82
N PRO A 430 22.85 34.25 -19.57
CA PRO A 430 23.39 33.99 -20.89
C PRO A 430 24.51 32.95 -20.83
N THR A 431 24.46 31.96 -21.72
CA THR A 431 25.49 30.91 -21.82
C THR A 431 26.71 31.36 -22.63
N ASP A 432 26.53 32.33 -23.53
CA ASP A 432 27.64 32.94 -24.27
C ASP A 432 28.43 33.90 -23.36
N PRO A 433 29.78 33.76 -23.24
CA PRO A 433 30.57 34.58 -22.33
C PRO A 433 30.55 36.09 -22.60
N ILE A 434 30.38 36.50 -23.86
CA ILE A 434 30.37 37.91 -24.26
C ILE A 434 29.02 38.55 -23.90
N GLN A 435 27.93 37.83 -24.15
CA GLN A 435 26.60 38.21 -23.70
C GLN A 435 26.52 38.23 -22.17
N LEU A 436 27.06 37.22 -21.49
CA LEU A 436 27.11 37.18 -20.02
C LEU A 436 27.85 38.41 -19.48
N ARG A 437 29.01 38.76 -20.04
CA ARG A 437 29.74 39.97 -19.67
C ARG A 437 28.91 41.24 -19.88
N SER A 438 28.21 41.36 -21.01
CA SER A 438 27.33 42.50 -21.28
C SER A 438 26.18 42.58 -20.27
N PHE A 439 25.58 41.45 -19.92
CA PHE A 439 24.51 41.35 -18.91
C PHE A 439 25.01 41.77 -17.53
N GLU A 440 26.18 41.28 -17.12
CA GLU A 440 26.81 41.64 -15.84
C GLU A 440 27.09 43.14 -15.74
N VAL A 441 27.69 43.74 -16.78
CA VAL A 441 27.94 45.18 -16.81
C VAL A 441 26.63 45.96 -16.76
N PHE A 442 25.60 45.54 -17.50
CA PHE A 442 24.31 46.20 -17.53
C PHE A 442 23.59 46.16 -16.18
N ARG A 443 23.44 44.96 -15.58
CA ARG A 443 22.70 44.80 -14.33
C ARG A 443 23.38 45.51 -13.16
N ASN A 444 24.71 45.47 -13.09
CA ASN A 444 25.46 46.15 -12.03
C ASN A 444 25.51 47.69 -12.21
N ALA A 445 25.18 48.21 -13.39
CA ALA A 445 25.02 49.65 -13.61
C ALA A 445 23.66 50.18 -13.13
N CYS A 446 22.66 49.31 -12.93
CA CYS A 446 21.33 49.67 -12.49
C CYS A 446 21.31 49.88 -10.98
N LYS A 447 21.18 51.13 -10.53
CA LYS A 447 21.22 51.46 -9.09
C LYS A 447 19.94 51.12 -8.34
N ASP A 448 18.80 51.31 -8.99
CA ASP A 448 17.48 51.21 -8.37
C ASP A 448 16.76 49.88 -8.64
N VAL A 449 17.30 49.06 -9.56
CA VAL A 449 16.71 47.79 -9.98
C VAL A 449 17.77 46.69 -9.99
N ASP A 450 17.59 45.69 -9.12
CA ASP A 450 18.37 44.46 -9.14
C ASP A 450 17.74 43.48 -10.13
N ILE A 451 18.55 42.87 -11.00
CA ILE A 451 18.08 41.86 -11.97
C ILE A 451 18.64 40.50 -11.56
N VAL A 452 17.75 39.56 -11.28
CA VAL A 452 18.07 38.20 -10.83
C VAL A 452 17.46 37.20 -11.80
N THR A 453 18.20 36.16 -12.20
CA THR A 453 17.66 35.13 -13.09
C THR A 453 17.09 33.93 -12.32
N PHE A 454 16.28 33.12 -12.99
CA PHE A 454 15.66 31.94 -12.36
C PHE A 454 16.69 30.88 -11.96
N ASP A 455 17.70 30.66 -12.80
CA ASP A 455 18.80 29.74 -12.53
C ASP A 455 19.71 30.25 -11.39
N GLU A 456 19.88 31.56 -11.23
CA GLU A 456 20.57 32.12 -10.06
C GLU A 456 19.80 31.86 -8.76
N LEU A 457 18.47 32.02 -8.75
CA LEU A 457 17.65 31.68 -7.59
C LEU A 457 17.74 30.18 -7.27
N LEU A 458 17.65 29.33 -8.29
CA LEU A 458 17.80 27.90 -8.13
C LEU A 458 19.18 27.54 -7.55
N ALA A 459 20.26 28.09 -8.11
CA ALA A 459 21.62 27.84 -7.62
C ALA A 459 21.81 28.27 -6.16
N LYS A 460 21.20 29.38 -5.74
CA LYS A 460 21.20 29.82 -4.32
C LYS A 460 20.50 28.83 -3.41
N LEU A 461 19.40 28.22 -3.86
CA LEU A 461 18.67 27.20 -3.10
C LEU A 461 19.48 25.91 -3.00
N GLU A 462 20.09 25.47 -4.10
CA GLU A 462 20.96 24.28 -4.14
C GLU A 462 22.19 24.46 -3.25
N PHE A 463 22.77 25.66 -3.23
CA PHE A 463 23.86 26.00 -2.31
C PHE A 463 23.42 25.91 -0.84
N LEU A 464 22.22 26.42 -0.52
CA LEU A 464 21.66 26.30 0.82
C LEU A 464 21.39 24.84 1.21
N GLU A 465 20.83 24.04 0.30
CA GLU A 465 20.59 22.60 0.52
C GLU A 465 21.90 21.85 0.81
N LYS A 466 22.97 22.16 0.07
CA LYS A 466 24.30 21.60 0.31
C LYS A 466 24.84 21.97 1.69
N HIS A 467 24.65 23.20 2.14
CA HIS A 467 25.09 23.63 3.46
C HIS A 467 24.31 22.95 4.61
N LEU A 468 23.02 22.67 4.39
CA LEU A 468 22.18 21.94 5.34
C LEU A 468 22.40 20.41 5.32
N ASN A 469 23.11 19.89 4.32
CA ASN A 469 23.55 18.50 4.21
C ASN A 469 25.09 18.44 4.07
N PRO A 470 25.86 18.79 5.11
CA PRO A 470 27.31 18.69 5.02
C PRO A 470 27.67 17.22 4.77
N GLU A 471 28.35 16.95 3.66
CA GLU A 471 29.07 15.69 3.54
C GLU A 471 30.13 15.65 4.64
N PRO A 472 30.41 14.49 5.27
CA PRO A 472 31.49 14.40 6.24
C PRO A 472 32.76 14.93 5.58
N GLU A 473 33.32 16.02 6.13
CA GLU A 473 34.57 16.59 5.65
C GLU A 473 35.59 15.46 5.56
N GLN A 474 36.10 15.20 4.35
CA GLN A 474 37.34 14.45 4.23
C GLN A 474 38.39 15.29 4.94
N ASP A 475 38.96 14.74 6.01
CA ASP A 475 39.96 15.38 6.86
C ASP A 475 40.91 16.25 6.03
N LEU A 476 40.68 17.56 6.04
CA LEU A 476 41.58 18.56 5.48
C LEU A 476 42.60 18.92 6.55
N PHE A 477 43.35 17.93 7.04
CA PHE A 477 44.57 18.12 7.83
C PHE A 477 45.58 16.99 7.60
#